data_AF-A0A7V9F3W7-F1
#
_entry.id   AF-A0A7V9F3W7-F1
#
_cell.length_a   1.000
_cell.length_b   1.000
_cell.length_c   1.000
_cell.angle_alpha   90.00
_cell.angle_beta   90.00
_cell.angle_gamma   90.00
#
_symmetry.space_group_name_H-M   'P 1'
#
loop_
_entity.id
_entity.type
_entity.pdbx_description
1 polymer ?
#
loop_
_entity_poly.entity_id
_entity_poly.type
_entity_poly.pdbx_seq_one_letter_code
_entity_poly.pdbx_strand_id
1 'polypeptide(L)'
;MDLDAEADELYGLPLEEFTSARNERVKRARADGDREVATELQGLRKPSVAAWLTNQLVRAHRDEIDALLELGGELREVMADLSGDELRELTKQRRQLVYALVQQARSLGSARGQRVTEDVAAFVKETLEATLSD
;
A
#
# COMPACT_ATOMS: atom_id res chain seq x y z
N MET A 1 -20.32 -14.14 3.68
CA MET A 1 -19.52 -13.00 3.16
C MET A 1 -18.05 -13.28 3.45
N ASP A 2 -17.11 -12.97 2.55
CA ASP A 2 -15.66 -13.11 2.80
C ASP A 2 -15.09 -11.81 3.37
N LEU A 3 -14.54 -11.85 4.59
CA LEU A 3 -14.04 -10.65 5.27
C LEU A 3 -12.84 -10.03 4.57
N ASP A 4 -11.91 -10.85 4.06
CA ASP A 4 -10.65 -10.34 3.49
C ASP A 4 -10.91 -9.62 2.16
N ALA A 5 -11.76 -10.20 1.31
CA ALA A 5 -12.20 -9.56 0.07
C ALA A 5 -12.94 -8.23 0.34
N GLU A 6 -13.80 -8.20 1.36
CA GLU A 6 -14.52 -6.98 1.73
C GLU A 6 -13.59 -5.90 2.29
N ALA A 7 -12.61 -6.29 3.12
CA ALA A 7 -11.58 -5.37 3.61
C ALA A 7 -10.73 -4.82 2.45
N ASP A 8 -10.30 -5.68 1.53
CA ASP A 8 -9.50 -5.31 0.36
C ASP A 8 -10.22 -4.24 -0.48
N GLU A 9 -11.48 -4.48 -0.84
CA GLU A 9 -12.27 -3.52 -1.59
C GLU A 9 -12.48 -2.20 -0.81
N LEU A 10 -12.78 -2.26 0.49
CA LEU A 10 -12.95 -1.06 1.33
C LEU A 10 -11.69 -0.19 1.32
N TYR A 11 -10.52 -0.80 1.45
CA TYR A 11 -9.25 -0.11 1.44
C TYR A 11 -8.80 0.37 0.05
N GLY A 12 -9.51 0.00 -1.02
CA GLY A 12 -9.33 0.51 -2.39
C GLY A 12 -10.19 1.73 -2.76
N LEU A 13 -11.20 2.05 -1.94
CA LEU A 13 -12.13 3.16 -2.18
C LEU A 13 -11.47 4.54 -2.00
N PRO A 14 -12.07 5.61 -2.53
CA PRO A 14 -11.77 6.97 -2.10
C PRO A 14 -11.84 7.09 -0.57
N LEU A 15 -10.90 7.83 0.02
CA LEU A 15 -10.73 7.89 1.47
C LEU A 15 -12.00 8.40 2.19
N GLU A 16 -12.71 9.32 1.56
CA GLU A 16 -13.98 9.88 2.02
C GLU A 16 -15.13 8.87 2.03
N GLU A 17 -15.12 7.89 1.12
CA GLU A 17 -16.19 6.88 0.97
C GLU A 17 -16.05 5.69 1.94
N PHE A 18 -14.86 5.50 2.51
CA PHE A 18 -14.55 4.34 3.37
C PHE A 18 -15.60 4.10 4.46
N THR A 19 -15.94 5.14 5.23
CA THR A 19 -16.84 5.00 6.38
C THR A 19 -18.26 4.64 5.97
N SER A 20 -18.78 5.28 4.91
CA SER A 20 -20.12 4.99 4.41
C SER A 20 -20.21 3.58 3.84
N ALA A 21 -19.25 3.19 3.01
CA ALA A 21 -19.20 1.86 2.41
C ALA A 21 -19.06 0.76 3.47
N ARG A 22 -18.17 0.94 4.47
CA ARG A 22 -18.01 -0.01 5.58
C ARG A 22 -19.32 -0.18 6.33
N ASN A 23 -20.01 0.92 6.65
CA ASN A 23 -21.27 0.85 7.37
C ASN A 23 -22.38 0.14 6.56
N GLU A 24 -22.39 0.29 5.23
CA GLU A 24 -23.31 -0.43 4.36
C GLU A 24 -23.02 -1.94 4.35
N ARG A 25 -21.74 -2.33 4.21
CA ARG A 25 -21.31 -3.73 4.25
C ARG A 25 -21.62 -4.40 5.59
N VAL A 26 -21.41 -3.69 6.71
CA VAL A 26 -21.84 -4.15 8.05
C VAL A 26 -23.34 -4.40 8.12
N LYS A 27 -24.17 -3.51 7.55
CA LYS A 27 -25.63 -3.71 7.51
C LYS A 27 -26.00 -4.93 6.68
N ARG A 28 -25.36 -5.12 5.52
CA ARG A 28 -25.56 -6.28 4.65
C ARG A 28 -25.20 -7.58 5.37
N ALA A 29 -24.01 -7.67 5.95
CA ALA A 29 -23.55 -8.83 6.72
C ALA A 29 -24.54 -9.19 7.85
N ARG A 30 -25.08 -8.20 8.57
CA ARG A 30 -26.11 -8.44 9.60
C ARG A 30 -27.42 -8.98 9.03
N ALA A 31 -27.85 -8.48 7.88
CA ALA A 31 -29.07 -8.95 7.21
C ALA A 31 -28.92 -10.39 6.70
N ASP A 32 -27.72 -10.76 6.26
CA ASP A 32 -27.39 -12.10 5.76
C ASP A 32 -27.12 -13.11 6.88
N GLY A 33 -27.09 -12.67 8.15
CA GLY A 33 -26.85 -13.53 9.32
C GLY A 33 -25.37 -13.65 9.72
N ASP A 34 -24.46 -13.05 8.97
CA ASP A 34 -23.00 -13.07 9.16
C ASP A 34 -22.57 -12.09 10.29
N ARG A 35 -23.02 -12.34 11.53
CA ARG A 35 -22.79 -11.42 12.67
C ARG A 35 -21.33 -11.22 13.05
N GLU A 36 -20.51 -12.25 12.90
CA GLU A 36 -19.06 -12.19 13.18
C GLU A 36 -18.35 -11.29 12.17
N VAL A 37 -18.56 -11.55 10.86
CA VAL A 37 -18.06 -10.70 9.77
C VAL A 37 -18.52 -9.26 9.93
N ALA A 38 -19.78 -9.02 10.32
CA ALA A 38 -20.28 -7.67 10.58
C ALA A 38 -19.54 -6.97 11.73
N THR A 39 -19.11 -7.72 12.75
CA THR A 39 -18.36 -7.18 13.89
C THR A 39 -16.93 -6.82 13.47
N GLU A 40 -16.28 -7.70 12.71
CA GLU A 40 -14.94 -7.46 12.17
C GLU A 40 -14.92 -6.28 11.21
N LEU A 41 -15.86 -6.22 10.26
CA LEU A 41 -16.04 -5.08 9.35
C LEU A 41 -16.26 -3.77 10.10
N GLN A 42 -17.02 -3.80 11.20
CA GLN A 42 -17.23 -2.61 12.04
C GLN A 42 -15.95 -2.18 12.76
N GLY A 43 -15.07 -3.12 13.08
CA GLY A 43 -13.75 -2.90 13.68
C GLY A 43 -12.74 -2.26 12.72
N LEU A 44 -12.94 -2.39 11.40
CA LEU A 44 -12.05 -1.78 10.41
C LEU A 44 -12.01 -0.26 10.56
N ARG A 45 -10.80 0.25 10.76
CA ARG A 45 -10.53 1.68 10.93
C ARG A 45 -10.32 2.33 9.57
N LYS A 46 -10.84 3.56 9.44
CA LYS A 46 -10.52 4.42 8.32
C LYS A 46 -8.99 4.61 8.27
N PRO A 47 -8.33 4.37 7.12
CA PRO A 47 -6.89 4.51 7.03
C PRO A 47 -6.47 5.98 7.17
N SER A 48 -5.22 6.22 7.57
CA SER A 48 -4.61 7.55 7.42
C SER A 48 -4.45 7.89 5.93
N VAL A 49 -4.25 9.17 5.59
CA VAL A 49 -3.97 9.57 4.19
C VAL A 49 -2.76 8.80 3.63
N ALA A 50 -1.72 8.61 4.44
CA ALA A 50 -0.52 7.93 4.03
C ALA A 50 -0.75 6.42 3.81
N ALA A 51 -1.44 5.74 4.73
CA ALA A 51 -1.78 4.33 4.56
C ALA A 51 -2.73 4.10 3.37
N TRP A 52 -3.73 4.96 3.20
CA TRP A 52 -4.59 4.94 2.03
C TRP A 52 -3.78 5.13 0.75
N LEU A 53 -2.85 6.08 0.73
CA LEU A 53 -2.05 6.34 -0.46
C LEU A 53 -1.15 5.16 -0.84
N THR A 54 -0.56 4.48 0.15
CA THR A 54 0.19 3.24 -0.08
C THR A 54 -0.71 2.16 -0.69
N ASN A 55 -1.91 1.95 -0.15
CA ASN A 55 -2.86 0.98 -0.72
C ASN A 55 -3.21 1.32 -2.18
N GLN A 56 -3.47 2.60 -2.46
CA GLN A 56 -3.77 3.05 -3.81
C GLN A 56 -2.58 2.88 -4.76
N LEU A 57 -1.35 3.12 -4.28
CA LEU A 57 -0.13 2.92 -5.06
C LEU A 57 0.02 1.44 -5.45
N VAL A 58 -0.10 0.52 -4.49
CA VAL A 58 0.00 -0.92 -4.75
C VAL A 58 -1.06 -1.41 -5.74
N ARG A 59 -2.28 -0.86 -5.68
CA ARG A 59 -3.34 -1.21 -6.63
C ARG A 59 -3.13 -0.64 -8.03
N ALA A 60 -2.58 0.57 -8.13
CA ALA A 60 -2.44 1.28 -9.40
C ALA A 60 -1.14 0.93 -10.15
N HIS A 61 -0.08 0.58 -9.42
CA HIS A 61 1.29 0.37 -9.90
C HIS A 61 1.83 -0.98 -9.46
N ARG A 62 1.03 -2.04 -9.66
CA ARG A 62 1.37 -3.40 -9.20
C ARG A 62 2.69 -3.88 -9.81
N ASP A 63 2.86 -3.71 -11.12
CA ASP A 63 4.06 -4.16 -11.83
C ASP A 63 5.33 -3.48 -11.29
N GLU A 64 5.28 -2.18 -10.98
CA GLU A 64 6.42 -1.47 -10.39
C GLU A 64 6.69 -1.86 -8.92
N ILE A 65 5.65 -2.25 -8.18
CA ILE A 65 5.80 -2.80 -6.82
C ILE A 65 6.40 -4.20 -6.86
N ASP A 66 5.97 -5.04 -7.80
CA ASP A 66 6.54 -6.37 -7.99
C ASP A 66 8.03 -6.28 -8.37
N ALA A 67 8.39 -5.36 -9.28
CA ALA A 67 9.79 -5.07 -9.61
C ALA A 67 10.61 -4.56 -8.41
N LEU A 68 9.98 -3.81 -7.49
CA LEU A 68 10.62 -3.37 -6.26
C LEU A 68 10.92 -4.59 -5.35
N LEU A 69 9.96 -5.50 -5.19
CA LEU A 69 10.13 -6.71 -4.38
C LEU A 69 11.19 -7.65 -4.96
N GLU A 70 11.21 -7.83 -6.28
CA GLU A 70 12.24 -8.61 -6.98
C GLU A 70 13.64 -8.05 -6.72
N LEU A 71 13.81 -6.72 -6.84
CA LEU A 71 15.07 -6.04 -6.54
C LEU A 71 15.50 -6.22 -5.07
N GLY A 72 14.55 -6.29 -4.13
CA GLY A 72 14.82 -6.63 -2.72
C GLY A 72 15.40 -8.04 -2.56
N GLY A 73 14.86 -9.00 -3.33
CA GLY A 73 15.39 -10.36 -3.42
C GLY A 73 16.83 -10.39 -3.93
N GLU A 74 17.10 -9.76 -5.07
CA GLU A 74 18.44 -9.69 -5.67
C GLU A 74 19.47 -9.03 -4.73
N LEU A 75 19.08 -7.96 -4.04
CA LEU A 75 19.93 -7.30 -3.05
C LEU A 75 20.34 -8.25 -1.91
N ARG A 76 19.42 -9.09 -1.43
CA ARG A 76 19.71 -10.09 -0.38
C ARG A 76 20.70 -11.14 -0.86
N GLU A 77 20.58 -11.60 -2.11
CA GLU A 77 21.50 -12.57 -2.71
C GLU A 77 22.91 -11.98 -2.88
N VAL A 78 23.01 -10.78 -3.47
CA VAL A 78 24.30 -10.11 -3.70
C VAL A 78 25.02 -9.73 -2.39
N MET A 79 24.26 -9.36 -1.34
CA MET A 79 24.83 -9.13 -0.02
C MET A 79 25.42 -10.41 0.60
N ALA A 80 24.87 -11.58 0.30
CA ALA A 80 25.41 -12.86 0.75
C ALA A 80 26.71 -13.23 0.00
N ASP A 81 26.80 -12.87 -1.28
CA ASP A 81 27.94 -13.18 -2.15
C ASP A 81 29.09 -12.14 -2.10
N LEU A 82 28.93 -11.05 -1.34
CA LEU A 82 29.92 -9.98 -1.11
C LEU A 82 30.43 -9.27 -2.40
N SER A 83 29.59 -9.22 -3.46
CA SER A 83 29.90 -8.53 -4.72
C SER A 83 29.67 -7.01 -4.60
N GLY A 84 30.76 -6.26 -4.35
CA GLY A 84 30.68 -4.83 -4.03
C GLY A 84 30.21 -3.92 -5.17
N ASP A 85 30.53 -4.22 -6.42
CA ASP A 85 30.14 -3.40 -7.57
C ASP A 85 28.67 -3.62 -7.97
N GLU A 86 28.22 -4.88 -7.91
CA GLU A 86 26.82 -5.24 -8.14
C GLU A 86 25.91 -4.67 -7.04
N LEU A 87 26.35 -4.74 -5.78
CA LEU A 87 25.65 -4.13 -4.65
C LEU A 87 25.46 -2.61 -4.85
N ARG A 88 26.47 -1.92 -5.38
CA ARG A 88 26.38 -0.48 -5.67
C ARG A 88 25.34 -0.18 -6.74
N GLU A 89 25.29 -0.98 -7.80
CA GLU A 89 24.33 -0.77 -8.89
C GLU A 89 22.90 -1.09 -8.44
N LEU A 90 22.67 -2.20 -7.75
CA LEU A 90 21.34 -2.54 -7.20
C LEU A 90 20.86 -1.50 -6.18
N THR A 91 21.76 -0.98 -5.32
CA THR A 91 21.42 0.11 -4.38
C THR A 91 21.01 1.39 -5.11
N LYS A 92 21.64 1.69 -6.26
CA LYS A 92 21.28 2.84 -7.09
C LYS A 92 19.92 2.64 -7.75
N GLN A 93 19.65 1.46 -8.32
CA GLN A 93 18.36 1.10 -8.89
C GLN A 93 17.25 1.21 -7.83
N ARG A 94 17.50 0.71 -6.61
CA ARG A 94 16.57 0.81 -5.47
C ARG A 94 16.16 2.25 -5.21
N ARG A 95 17.13 3.16 -5.08
CA ARG A 95 16.83 4.58 -4.83
C ARG A 95 16.02 5.21 -5.95
N GLN A 96 16.31 4.87 -7.20
CA GLN A 96 15.58 5.39 -8.36
C GLN A 96 14.13 4.90 -8.40
N LEU A 97 13.91 3.61 -8.17
CA LEU A 97 12.58 3.00 -8.18
C LEU A 97 11.71 3.52 -7.02
N VAL A 98 12.26 3.55 -5.80
CA VAL A 98 11.56 4.13 -4.63
C VAL A 98 11.20 5.59 -4.89
N TYR A 99 12.13 6.38 -5.44
CA TYR A 99 11.84 7.78 -5.78
C TYR A 99 10.69 7.89 -6.80
N ALA A 100 10.71 7.09 -7.86
CA ALA A 100 9.68 7.08 -8.89
C ALA A 100 8.29 6.71 -8.31
N LEU A 101 8.22 5.66 -7.51
CA LEU A 101 6.99 5.23 -6.82
C LEU A 101 6.43 6.31 -5.88
N VAL A 102 7.30 7.03 -5.16
CA VAL A 102 6.87 8.17 -4.32
C VAL A 102 6.30 9.32 -5.17
N GLN A 103 6.88 9.59 -6.35
CA GLN A 103 6.30 10.58 -7.27
C GLN A 103 4.95 10.13 -7.83
N GLN A 104 4.81 8.86 -8.21
CA GLN A 104 3.54 8.28 -8.64
C GLN A 104 2.48 8.38 -7.53
N ALA A 105 2.85 8.09 -6.29
CA ALA A 105 1.98 8.28 -5.13
C ALA A 105 1.53 9.74 -4.98
N ARG A 106 2.43 10.73 -5.13
CA ARG A 106 2.07 12.16 -5.10
C ARG A 106 1.04 12.51 -6.18
N SER A 107 1.27 12.03 -7.40
CA SER A 107 0.35 12.24 -8.53
C SER A 107 -1.01 11.59 -8.27
N LEU A 108 -1.02 10.37 -7.73
CA LEU A 108 -2.22 9.61 -7.44
C LEU A 108 -3.09 10.25 -6.35
N GLY A 109 -2.46 10.71 -5.27
CA GLY A 109 -3.15 11.44 -4.21
C GLY A 109 -3.75 12.75 -4.72
N SER A 110 -2.97 13.52 -5.50
CA SER A 110 -3.41 14.79 -6.08
C SER A 110 -4.58 14.62 -7.05
N ALA A 111 -4.54 13.60 -7.92
CA ALA A 111 -5.61 13.27 -8.86
C ALA A 111 -6.93 12.90 -8.16
N ARG A 112 -6.85 12.46 -6.90
CA ARG A 112 -8.00 12.09 -6.05
C ARG A 112 -8.32 13.14 -4.99
N GLY A 113 -7.83 14.36 -5.14
CA GLY A 113 -8.14 15.49 -4.25
C GLY A 113 -7.51 15.39 -2.85
N GLN A 114 -6.59 14.45 -2.63
CA GLN A 114 -5.89 14.30 -1.36
C GLN A 114 -4.60 15.12 -1.38
N ARG A 115 -4.38 15.92 -0.33
CA ARG A 115 -3.14 16.67 -0.15
C ARG A 115 -2.03 15.72 0.29
N VAL A 116 -1.03 15.54 -0.56
CA VAL A 116 0.18 14.77 -0.24
C VAL A 116 1.24 15.73 0.31
N THR A 117 1.38 15.78 1.64
CA THR A 117 2.44 16.54 2.31
C THR A 117 3.78 15.81 2.23
N GLU A 118 4.86 16.48 2.61
CA GLU A 118 6.18 15.85 2.72
C GLU A 118 6.15 14.68 3.72
N ASP A 119 5.47 14.81 4.86
CA ASP A 119 5.34 13.72 5.85
C ASP A 119 4.60 12.51 5.28
N VAL A 120 3.55 12.73 4.48
CA VAL A 120 2.82 11.64 3.81
C VAL A 120 3.72 10.94 2.79
N ALA A 121 4.46 11.71 2.00
CA ALA A 121 5.41 11.15 1.03
C ALA A 121 6.55 10.38 1.72
N ALA A 122 7.04 10.89 2.85
CA ALA A 122 8.07 10.24 3.66
C ALA A 122 7.57 8.90 4.24
N PHE A 123 6.33 8.85 4.73
CA PHE A 123 5.73 7.60 5.20
C PHE A 123 5.60 6.56 4.08
N VAL A 124 5.16 6.97 2.89
CA VAL A 124 5.08 6.05 1.73
C VAL A 124 6.48 5.54 1.39
N LYS A 125 7.48 6.42 1.34
CA LYS A 125 8.88 6.05 1.12
C LYS A 125 9.38 5.03 2.15
N GLU A 126 9.16 5.29 3.44
CA GLU A 126 9.57 4.40 4.53
C GLU A 126 8.90 3.03 4.41
N THR A 127 7.61 2.99 4.06
CA THR A 127 6.89 1.74 3.84
C THR A 127 7.48 0.94 2.68
N LEU A 128 7.78 1.59 1.55
CA LEU A 128 8.44 0.95 0.39
C LEU A 128 9.87 0.48 0.73
N GLU A 129 10.60 1.21 1.57
CA GLU A 129 11.93 0.80 2.01
C GLU A 129 11.90 -0.35 3.01
N ALA A 130 10.85 -0.44 3.83
CA ALA A 130 10.61 -1.54 4.76
C ALA A 130 10.29 -2.84 4.01
N THR A 131 9.45 -2.80 2.98
CA THR A 131 9.12 -3.98 2.15
C THR A 131 10.33 -4.61 1.45
N LEU A 132 11.41 -3.85 1.27
CA LEU A 132 12.67 -4.35 0.72
C LEU A 132 13.59 -5.01 1.75
N SER A 133 13.33 -4.77 3.04
CA SER A 133 14.18 -5.22 4.14
C SER A 133 13.65 -6.48 4.82
N ASP A 134 12.38 -6.84 4.55
CA ASP A 134 11.74 -8.10 4.96
C ASP A 134 12.16 -9.29 4.05
#